data_AF-A0A834CNL2-F1
#
_entry.id   AF-A0A834CNL2-F1
#
_cell.length_a   1.000
_cell.length_b   1.000
_cell.length_c   1.000
_cell.angle_alpha   90.00
_cell.angle_beta   90.00
_cell.angle_gamma   90.00
#
_symmetry.space_group_name_H-M   'P 1'
#
loop_
_entity.id
_entity.type
_entity.pdbx_description
1 polymer ?
#
loop_
_entity_poly.entity_id
_entity_poly.type
_entity_poly.pdbx_seq_one_letter_code
_entity_poly.pdbx_strand_id
1 'polypeptide(L)'
;MGFYQKVWRILQKCHGLSIDGYVLPSSTTREMTAGEIKFAVQVESVLNHVPQPEYRQLLVETVMVLGLVADVDVDNIGGIIHVDRILHLANDLFLNDQKSHCASDYFLEKDPATGICNFFYDSAPSGSFGTMTYLSKAVVTYVQDFLPNSSCLMQ
;
A
#
# COMPACT_ATOMS: atom_id res chain seq x y z
N MET A 1 -9.92 -14.61 -4.94
CA MET A 1 -8.50 -14.17 -5.00
C MET A 1 -7.99 -14.05 -3.58
N GLY A 2 -6.87 -14.71 -3.24
CA GLY A 2 -6.27 -14.61 -1.89
C GLY A 2 -5.22 -13.51 -1.80
N PHE A 3 -4.91 -13.08 -0.58
CA PHE A 3 -3.88 -12.06 -0.28
C PHE A 3 -2.52 -12.38 -0.91
N TYR A 4 -1.99 -13.59 -0.69
CA TYR A 4 -0.70 -14.01 -1.24
C TYR A 4 -0.68 -13.98 -2.78
N GLN A 5 -1.79 -14.34 -3.44
CA GLN A 5 -1.87 -14.28 -4.90
C GLN A 5 -1.74 -12.84 -5.42
N LYS A 6 -2.26 -11.86 -4.66
CA LYS A 6 -2.07 -10.44 -4.99
C LYS A 6 -0.64 -9.98 -4.79
N VAL A 7 -0.01 -10.37 -3.67
CA VAL A 7 1.42 -10.09 -3.44
C VAL A 7 2.29 -10.66 -4.57
N TRP A 8 2.00 -11.90 -4.98
CA TRP A 8 2.69 -12.55 -6.09
C TRP A 8 2.60 -11.73 -7.37
N ARG A 9 1.39 -11.31 -7.76
CA ARG A 9 1.18 -10.50 -8.97
C ARG A 9 1.90 -9.16 -8.92
N ILE A 10 1.92 -8.52 -7.75
CA ILE A 10 2.66 -7.27 -7.55
C ILE A 10 4.16 -7.50 -7.80
N LEU A 11 4.74 -8.54 -7.20
CA LEU A 11 6.17 -8.86 -7.35
C LEU A 11 6.56 -9.22 -8.78
N GLN A 12 5.64 -9.70 -9.60
CA GLN A 12 5.89 -9.92 -11.04
C GLN A 12 6.05 -8.61 -11.83
N LYS A 13 5.65 -7.46 -11.25
CA LYS A 13 5.60 -6.15 -11.91
C LYS A 13 6.49 -5.09 -11.25
N CYS A 14 7.32 -5.45 -10.27
CA CYS A 14 8.27 -4.54 -9.63
C CYS A 14 9.55 -5.28 -9.24
N HIS A 15 10.57 -4.57 -8.76
CA HIS A 15 11.82 -5.20 -8.29
C HIS A 15 11.67 -5.81 -6.89
N GLY A 16 10.71 -5.32 -6.10
CA GLY A 16 10.39 -5.84 -4.77
C GLY A 16 9.29 -5.04 -4.09
N LEU A 17 8.77 -5.59 -3.00
CA LEU A 17 7.77 -4.97 -2.14
C LEU A 17 8.39 -4.72 -0.76
N SER A 18 8.46 -3.46 -0.34
CA SER A 18 8.96 -3.07 0.97
C SER A 18 7.80 -2.80 1.93
N ILE A 19 7.85 -3.43 3.11
CA ILE A 19 6.89 -3.26 4.20
C ILE A 19 7.72 -3.00 5.46
N ASP A 20 7.55 -1.82 6.06
CA ASP A 20 8.22 -1.43 7.30
C ASP A 20 9.76 -1.59 7.23
N GLY A 21 10.34 -1.20 6.10
CA GLY A 21 11.79 -1.30 5.84
C GLY A 21 12.28 -2.70 5.43
N TYR A 22 11.48 -3.75 5.59
CA TYR A 22 11.81 -5.10 5.12
C TYR A 22 11.40 -5.26 3.66
N VAL A 23 12.29 -5.81 2.84
CA VAL A 23 12.05 -5.96 1.39
C VAL A 23 11.81 -7.42 1.04
N LEU A 24 10.66 -7.68 0.42
CA LEU A 24 10.37 -8.92 -0.28
C LEU A 24 10.79 -8.77 -1.75
N PRO A 25 11.90 -9.40 -2.20
CA PRO A 25 12.40 -9.21 -3.55
C PRO A 25 11.55 -9.97 -4.58
N SER A 26 11.50 -9.44 -5.80
CA SER A 26 10.87 -10.09 -6.96
C SER A 26 11.53 -11.42 -7.34
N SER A 27 12.80 -11.65 -6.98
CA SER A 27 13.47 -12.93 -7.20
C SER A 27 12.74 -14.10 -6.52
N THR A 28 11.99 -13.82 -5.44
CA THR A 28 11.14 -14.81 -4.77
C THR A 28 10.16 -15.48 -5.74
N THR A 29 9.65 -14.77 -6.75
CA THR A 29 8.73 -15.35 -7.73
C THR A 29 9.41 -16.22 -8.78
N ARG A 30 10.75 -16.22 -8.83
CA ARG A 30 11.54 -17.07 -9.72
C ARG A 30 11.96 -18.38 -9.04
N GLU A 31 12.01 -18.39 -7.72
CA GLU A 31 12.47 -19.52 -6.90
C GLU A 31 11.33 -20.40 -6.37
N MET A 32 10.09 -19.91 -6.46
CA MET A 32 8.90 -20.54 -5.87
C MET A 32 7.73 -20.54 -6.86
N THR A 33 6.58 -21.03 -6.44
CA THR A 33 5.30 -20.83 -7.14
C THR A 33 4.27 -20.15 -6.24
N ALA A 34 3.28 -19.47 -6.83
CA ALA A 34 2.28 -18.70 -6.09
C ALA A 34 1.45 -19.54 -5.10
N GLY A 35 1.36 -20.85 -5.30
CA GLY A 35 0.61 -21.78 -4.45
C GLY A 35 1.45 -22.49 -3.37
N GLU A 36 2.76 -22.28 -3.34
CA GLU A 36 3.63 -22.91 -2.36
C GLU A 36 3.51 -22.24 -0.99
N ILE A 37 3.43 -23.07 0.07
CA ILE A 37 3.41 -22.62 1.46
C ILE A 37 4.64 -21.75 1.79
N LYS A 38 5.79 -22.07 1.18
CA LYS A 38 7.05 -21.34 1.38
C LYS A 38 6.92 -19.85 1.03
N PHE A 39 6.18 -19.52 -0.04
CA PHE A 39 5.92 -18.14 -0.42
C PHE A 39 5.06 -17.44 0.65
N ALA A 40 3.97 -18.08 1.09
CA ALA A 40 3.09 -17.52 2.11
C ALA A 40 3.84 -17.24 3.42
N VAL A 41 4.66 -18.19 3.89
CA VAL A 41 5.49 -18.03 5.10
C VAL A 41 6.47 -16.87 4.96
N GLN A 42 7.05 -16.65 3.77
CA GLN A 42 7.96 -15.54 3.54
C GLN A 42 7.24 -14.18 3.58
N VAL A 43 6.05 -14.08 2.99
CA VAL A 43 5.21 -12.89 3.06
C VAL A 43 4.79 -12.61 4.51
N GLU A 44 4.37 -13.64 5.24
CA GLU A 44 4.00 -13.52 6.67
C GLU A 44 5.16 -13.09 7.53
N SER A 45 6.35 -13.64 7.29
CA SER A 45 7.56 -13.24 8.00
C SER A 45 7.79 -11.74 7.89
N VAL A 46 7.67 -11.16 6.68
CA VAL A 46 7.77 -9.72 6.47
C VAL A 46 6.69 -8.94 7.24
N LEU A 47 5.42 -9.35 7.14
CA LEU A 47 4.32 -8.68 7.86
C LEU A 47 4.42 -8.78 9.39
N ASN A 48 4.96 -9.89 9.91
CA ASN A 48 5.10 -10.13 11.35
C ASN A 48 6.16 -9.23 12.00
N HIS A 49 7.00 -8.53 11.23
CA HIS A 49 7.90 -7.51 11.77
C HIS A 49 7.15 -6.27 12.25
N VAL A 50 5.96 -5.99 11.71
CA VAL A 50 5.14 -4.86 12.11
C VAL A 50 4.45 -5.18 13.44
N PRO A 51 4.84 -4.59 14.58
CA PRO A 51 4.39 -5.07 15.90
C PRO A 51 2.91 -4.73 16.19
N GLN A 52 2.41 -3.61 15.65
CA GLN A 52 1.08 -3.11 15.92
C GLN A 52 0.06 -3.71 14.93
N PRO A 53 -0.99 -4.39 15.43
CA PRO A 53 -1.95 -5.10 14.58
C PRO A 53 -2.78 -4.15 13.70
N GLU A 54 -3.15 -2.97 14.20
CA GLU A 54 -3.94 -1.97 13.45
C GLU A 54 -3.15 -1.42 12.25
N TYR A 55 -1.87 -1.09 12.46
CA TYR A 55 -0.98 -0.67 11.38
C TYR A 55 -0.73 -1.79 10.38
N ARG A 56 -0.49 -3.02 10.85
CA ARG A 56 -0.34 -4.20 10.00
C ARG A 56 -1.59 -4.45 9.14
N GLN A 57 -2.78 -4.27 9.71
CA GLN A 57 -4.04 -4.41 8.99
C GLN A 57 -4.15 -3.39 7.85
N LEU A 58 -3.83 -2.11 8.10
CA LEU A 58 -3.83 -1.09 7.05
C LEU A 58 -2.79 -1.36 5.96
N LEU A 59 -1.61 -1.89 6.30
CA LEU A 59 -0.62 -2.32 5.31
C LEU A 59 -1.15 -3.48 4.44
N VAL A 60 -1.82 -4.46 5.04
CA VAL A 60 -2.48 -5.56 4.31
C VAL A 60 -3.55 -5.01 3.36
N GLU A 61 -4.39 -4.09 3.81
CA GLU A 61 -5.40 -3.44 2.97
C GLU A 61 -4.76 -2.65 1.82
N THR A 62 -3.67 -1.92 2.10
CA THR A 62 -2.90 -1.19 1.09
C THR A 62 -2.37 -2.14 0.00
N VAL A 63 -1.80 -3.28 0.40
CA VAL A 63 -1.33 -4.32 -0.52
C VAL A 63 -2.49 -4.92 -1.33
N MET A 64 -3.66 -5.11 -0.72
CA MET A 64 -4.84 -5.61 -1.43
C MET A 64 -5.30 -4.64 -2.53
N VAL A 65 -5.31 -3.34 -2.24
CA VAL A 65 -5.63 -2.28 -3.22
C VAL A 65 -4.57 -2.19 -4.31
N LEU A 66 -3.28 -2.21 -3.95
CA LEU A 66 -2.18 -2.25 -4.91
C LEU A 66 -2.29 -3.47 -5.83
N GLY A 67 -2.70 -4.61 -5.28
CA GLY A 67 -2.92 -5.83 -6.05
C GLY A 67 -4.08 -5.74 -7.05
N LEU A 68 -5.01 -4.79 -6.90
CA LEU A 68 -6.01 -4.49 -7.93
C LEU A 68 -5.40 -3.72 -9.10
N VAL A 69 -4.46 -2.82 -8.83
CA VAL A 69 -3.72 -2.10 -9.88
C VAL A 69 -2.78 -3.05 -10.62
N ALA A 70 -2.14 -3.97 -9.91
CA ALA A 70 -1.32 -5.02 -10.55
C ALA A 70 -2.14 -5.94 -11.47
N ASP A 71 -3.46 -6.06 -11.26
CA ASP A 71 -4.36 -6.82 -12.14
C ASP A 71 -4.66 -6.08 -13.47
N VAL A 72 -4.40 -4.77 -13.55
CA VAL A 72 -4.48 -3.98 -14.78
C VAL A 72 -3.24 -4.23 -15.65
N ASP A 73 -3.38 -4.17 -16.98
CA ASP A 73 -2.33 -4.45 -17.97
C ASP A 73 -1.24 -3.34 -18.01
N VAL A 74 -0.57 -3.17 -16.88
CA VAL A 74 0.64 -2.36 -16.71
C VAL A 74 1.83 -3.31 -16.83
N ASP A 75 2.73 -3.06 -17.78
CA ASP A 75 3.88 -3.92 -18.09
C ASP A 75 4.88 -3.99 -16.92
N ASN A 76 5.19 -2.86 -16.29
CA ASN A 76 6.13 -2.78 -15.18
C ASN A 76 5.87 -1.51 -14.37
N ILE A 77 5.65 -1.67 -13.06
CA ILE A 77 5.60 -0.56 -12.10
C ILE A 77 7.03 -0.12 -11.73
N GLY A 78 8.04 -0.98 -11.96
CA GLY A 78 9.44 -0.64 -11.69
C GLY A 78 9.73 -0.46 -10.18
N GLY A 79 10.99 -0.14 -9.88
CA GLY A 79 11.47 0.16 -8.52
C GLY A 79 11.16 -0.88 -7.43
N ILE A 80 11.44 -0.51 -6.19
CA ILE A 80 10.90 -1.18 -5.00
C ILE A 80 9.66 -0.38 -4.58
N ILE A 81 8.52 -1.05 -4.43
CA ILE A 81 7.29 -0.40 -3.99
C ILE A 81 7.28 -0.36 -2.46
N HIS A 82 7.22 0.83 -1.89
CA HIS A 82 7.16 1.04 -0.43
C HIS A 82 5.71 1.16 0.04
N VAL A 83 5.19 0.12 0.68
CA VAL A 83 3.79 0.06 1.13
C VAL A 83 3.53 1.08 2.25
N ASP A 84 4.49 1.27 3.15
CA ASP A 84 4.46 2.28 4.21
C ASP A 84 4.24 3.68 3.64
N ARG A 85 4.97 4.06 2.57
CA ARG A 85 4.81 5.37 1.93
C ARG A 85 3.42 5.56 1.33
N ILE A 86 2.84 4.53 0.72
CA ILE A 86 1.48 4.59 0.18
C ILE A 86 0.47 4.80 1.32
N LEU A 87 0.63 4.07 2.42
CA LEU A 87 -0.25 4.20 3.58
C LEU A 87 -0.14 5.59 4.23
N HIS A 88 1.08 6.12 4.36
CA HIS A 88 1.29 7.49 4.82
C HIS A 88 0.68 8.54 3.90
N LEU A 89 0.79 8.35 2.58
CA LEU A 89 0.12 9.22 1.61
C LEU A 89 -1.40 9.17 1.77
N ALA A 90 -1.98 8.00 1.98
CA ALA A 90 -3.42 7.86 2.26
C ALA A 90 -3.83 8.60 3.54
N ASN A 91 -3.03 8.46 4.60
CA ASN A 91 -3.23 9.17 5.86
C ASN A 91 -3.14 10.70 5.68
N ASP A 92 -2.19 11.19 4.88
CA ASP A 92 -2.07 12.63 4.62
C ASP A 92 -3.26 13.15 3.80
N LEU A 93 -3.76 12.38 2.83
CA LEU A 93 -5.00 12.70 2.11
C LEU A 93 -6.20 12.76 3.06
N PHE A 94 -6.31 11.80 3.99
CA PHE A 94 -7.35 11.80 5.02
C PHE A 94 -7.27 13.05 5.90
N LEU A 95 -6.09 13.37 6.42
CA LEU A 95 -5.88 14.54 7.28
C LEU A 95 -6.22 15.85 6.56
N ASN A 96 -5.82 15.99 5.30
CA ASN A 96 -6.15 17.16 4.50
C ASN A 96 -7.65 17.32 4.29
N ASP A 97 -8.36 16.21 4.06
CA ASP A 97 -9.80 16.22 3.90
C ASP A 97 -10.50 16.59 5.23
N GLN A 98 -10.09 16.00 6.35
CA GLN A 98 -10.62 16.34 7.68
C GLN A 98 -10.39 17.82 8.05
N LYS A 99 -9.20 18.37 7.76
CA LYS A 99 -8.90 19.79 7.97
C LYS A 99 -9.81 20.71 7.15
N SER A 100 -10.11 20.33 5.91
CA SER A 100 -11.00 21.12 5.05
C SER A 100 -12.44 21.15 5.57
N HIS A 101 -12.85 20.14 6.34
CA HIS A 101 -14.14 20.07 7.03
C HIS A 101 -14.12 20.68 8.45
N CYS A 102 -13.12 21.51 8.78
CA CYS A 102 -12.94 22.18 10.08
C CYS A 102 -12.81 21.24 11.29
N ALA A 103 -12.27 20.02 11.11
CA ALA A 103 -11.90 19.19 12.24
C ALA A 103 -10.85 19.91 13.12
N SER A 104 -11.04 19.91 14.44
CA SER A 104 -10.05 20.50 15.36
C SER A 104 -8.78 19.65 15.40
N ASP A 105 -7.64 20.27 15.77
CA ASP A 105 -6.34 19.57 15.85
C ASP A 105 -6.36 18.35 16.79
N TYR A 106 -7.29 18.32 17.76
CA TYR A 106 -7.54 17.17 18.62
C TYR A 106 -7.96 15.92 17.83
N PHE A 107 -8.71 16.08 16.74
CA PHE A 107 -9.14 14.97 15.87
C PHE A 107 -8.06 14.50 14.90
N LEU A 108 -6.88 15.13 14.91
CA LEU A 108 -5.79 14.86 13.97
C LEU A 108 -4.54 14.34 14.69
N GLU A 109 -4.70 13.89 15.94
CA GLU A 109 -3.63 13.25 16.70
C GLU A 109 -3.12 12.00 15.96
N LYS A 110 -1.80 11.95 15.79
CA LYS A 110 -1.10 10.85 15.16
C LYS A 110 -0.54 9.91 16.22
N ASP A 111 -0.64 8.62 15.97
CA ASP A 111 0.10 7.61 16.70
C ASP A 111 1.61 7.91 16.62
N PRO A 112 2.31 8.09 17.75
CA PRO A 112 3.73 8.43 17.76
C PRO A 112 4.62 7.31 17.22
N ALA A 113 4.17 6.05 17.25
CA ALA A 113 4.95 4.91 16.76
C ALA A 113 4.91 4.79 15.24
N THR A 114 3.75 5.07 14.64
CA THR A 114 3.49 4.81 13.21
C THR A 114 3.24 6.06 12.39
N GLY A 115 2.97 7.21 13.00
CA GLY A 115 2.68 8.47 12.31
C GLY A 115 1.32 8.51 11.59
N ILE A 116 0.47 7.50 11.80
CA ILE A 116 -0.89 7.43 11.26
C ILE A 116 -1.86 8.11 12.23
N CYS A 117 -2.85 8.81 11.69
CA CYS A 117 -3.91 9.44 12.49
C CYS A 117 -4.71 8.38 13.25
N ASN A 118 -4.94 8.57 14.54
CA ASN A 118 -5.69 7.62 15.36
C ASN A 118 -7.09 7.35 14.78
N PHE A 119 -7.77 8.39 14.30
CA PHE A 119 -9.09 8.25 13.65
C PHE A 119 -9.05 7.53 12.31
N PHE A 120 -7.90 7.46 11.65
CA PHE A 120 -7.78 6.72 10.40
C PHE A 120 -7.86 5.20 10.67
N TYR A 121 -7.28 4.72 11.78
CA TYR A 121 -7.43 3.33 12.24
C TYR A 121 -8.89 2.98 12.53
N ASP A 122 -9.64 3.91 13.13
CA ASP A 122 -11.05 3.71 13.52
C ASP A 122 -12.05 3.98 12.39
N SER A 123 -11.58 4.51 11.25
CA SER A 123 -12.48 4.85 10.15
C SER A 123 -13.01 3.59 9.46
N ALA A 124 -14.28 3.62 9.06
CA ALA A 124 -14.88 2.49 8.35
C ALA A 124 -14.11 2.20 7.06
N PRO A 125 -13.99 0.94 6.61
CA PRO A 125 -13.31 0.65 5.35
C PRO A 125 -14.05 1.26 4.15
N SER A 126 -15.37 1.40 4.24
CA SER A 126 -16.23 1.92 3.18
C SER A 126 -16.79 3.31 3.48
N GLY A 127 -17.35 3.96 2.46
CA GLY A 127 -17.92 5.30 2.55
C GLY A 127 -16.98 6.39 2.04
N SER A 128 -17.51 7.61 1.92
CA SER A 128 -16.79 8.74 1.32
C SER A 128 -15.50 9.12 2.07
N PHE A 129 -15.47 8.88 3.38
CA PHE A 129 -14.33 9.13 4.26
C PHE A 129 -13.72 7.84 4.83
N GLY A 130 -14.01 6.69 4.22
CA GLY A 130 -13.48 5.40 4.68
C GLY A 130 -12.04 5.13 4.22
N THR A 131 -11.32 4.25 4.92
CA THR A 131 -9.90 3.94 4.64
C THR A 131 -9.66 3.61 3.17
N MET A 132 -10.51 2.77 2.57
CA MET A 132 -10.34 2.28 1.20
C MET A 132 -10.40 3.41 0.16
N THR A 133 -11.13 4.49 0.43
CA THR A 133 -11.19 5.65 -0.47
C THR A 133 -9.82 6.32 -0.56
N TYR A 134 -9.15 6.52 0.58
CA TYR A 134 -7.83 7.15 0.62
C TYR A 134 -6.73 6.21 0.17
N LEU A 135 -6.79 4.92 0.54
CA LEU A 135 -5.86 3.91 0.06
C LEU A 135 -5.91 3.80 -1.47
N SER A 136 -7.10 3.80 -2.07
CA SER A 136 -7.27 3.77 -3.53
C SER A 136 -6.65 5.00 -4.20
N LYS A 137 -6.93 6.20 -3.67
CA LYS A 137 -6.34 7.45 -4.18
C LYS A 137 -4.81 7.44 -4.06
N ALA A 138 -4.29 7.01 -2.91
CA ALA A 138 -2.84 6.97 -2.64
C ALA A 138 -2.13 5.96 -3.54
N VAL A 139 -2.67 4.75 -3.72
CA VAL A 139 -2.11 3.74 -4.62
C VAL A 139 -2.04 4.26 -6.05
N VAL A 140 -3.14 4.85 -6.56
CA VAL A 140 -3.16 5.39 -7.93
C VAL A 140 -2.13 6.51 -8.09
N THR A 141 -2.08 7.44 -7.13
CA THR A 141 -1.12 8.56 -7.13
C THR A 141 0.31 8.03 -7.12
N TYR A 142 0.60 7.08 -6.23
CA TYR A 142 1.93 6.48 -6.10
C TYR A 142 2.37 5.75 -7.36
N VAL A 143 1.49 4.96 -7.99
CA VAL A 143 1.84 4.21 -9.21
C VAL A 143 1.99 5.14 -10.41
N GLN A 144 1.24 6.24 -10.49
CA GLN A 144 1.38 7.23 -11.57
C GLN A 144 2.80 7.80 -11.65
N ASP A 145 3.48 7.99 -10.52
CA ASP A 145 4.87 8.48 -10.48
C ASP A 145 5.87 7.54 -11.16
N PHE A 146 5.52 6.26 -11.34
CA PHE A 146 6.39 5.26 -11.99
C PHE A 146 6.02 4.98 -13.44
N LEU A 147 4.83 5.39 -13.88
CA LEU A 147 4.46 5.26 -15.28
C LEU A 147 5.28 6.27 -16.09
N PRO A 148 5.74 5.93 -17.31
CA PRO A 148 6.39 6.90 -18.16
C PRO A 148 5.43 8.07 -18.34
N ASN A 149 5.84 9.27 -17.89
CA ASN A 149 5.14 10.50 -18.18
C ASN A 149 4.83 10.48 -19.68
N SER A 150 3.55 10.49 -20.04
CA SER A 150 3.13 10.72 -21.40
C SER A 150 3.39 12.19 -21.76
N SER A 151 4.61 12.68 -21.53
CA SER A 151 5.13 13.87 -22.21
C SER A 151 5.42 13.44 -23.64
N CYS A 152 4.36 13.29 -24.41
CA CYS A 152 4.46 13.44 -25.86
C CYS A 152 4.89 14.89 -26.07
N LEU A 153 6.21 15.11 -26.19
CA LEU A 153 6.75 16.32 -26.77
C LEU A 153 6.25 16.31 -28.22
N MET A 154 5.11 16.96 -28.46
CA MET A 154 4.74 17.37 -29.80
C MET A 154 5.79 18.37 -30.25
N GLN A 155 6.69 17.88 -31.09
CA GLN A 155 7.71 18.66 -31.79
C GLN A 155 7.20 19.03 -33.18
#